data_AF-A0A1X0NXL2-F1
#
_entry.id   AF-A0A1X0NXL2-F1
#
_cell.length_a   1.000
_cell.length_b   1.000
_cell.length_c   1.000
_cell.angle_alpha   90.00
_cell.angle_beta   90.00
_cell.angle_gamma   90.00
#
_symmetry.space_group_name_H-M   'P 1'
#
loop_
_entity.id
_entity.type
_entity.pdbx_description
1 polymer ?
#
loop_
_entity_poly.entity_id
_entity_poly.type
_entity_poly.pdbx_seq_one_letter_code
_entity_poly.pdbx_strand_id
1 'polypeptide(L)'
;MGVFLREIIQNAPSSGIPLDEVRLGLKERLQNTGTTMSTYSSTDMQEEVLPPSWTNVLTEVNDSHYVCAGILYPFNWEEIMRSVAVSMPPEGVTEKEFINRIVRLESKFSSSSLSLHGPVSEWVQRWFSHIFHVSRSAATGVPIYRLVEEPMSPEAESISRALQLLGRGKLPVYTDLALIAPLLPTSINPGKGGWMSFLERDDVQRYFDVNVEAFVRISPDRSPSTVCVDATSVDVARIDEILAAKGLLDSLCSVKLFRRADGPSRSADDVVMQSFLDPEHAIGAAIASFGKESDVNVYVLCGDAVKDRYKVALADLLGHEGSKIKICTPNTEEMEAPVR
;
A
#
# COMPACT_ATOMS: atom_id res chain seq x y z
N MET A 1 -41.04 -13.51 -1.35
CA MET A 1 -40.79 -14.65 -0.44
C MET A 1 -39.57 -14.39 0.45
N GLY A 2 -38.40 -14.03 -0.10
CA GLY A 2 -37.19 -13.73 0.71
C GLY A 2 -37.37 -12.65 1.79
N VAL A 3 -38.16 -11.60 1.51
CA VAL A 3 -38.49 -10.55 2.50
C VAL A 3 -39.22 -11.12 3.72
N PHE A 4 -40.25 -11.94 3.51
CA PHE A 4 -41.00 -12.58 4.59
C PHE A 4 -40.13 -13.55 5.40
N LEU A 5 -39.23 -14.27 4.73
CA LEU A 5 -38.30 -15.16 5.41
C LEU A 5 -37.29 -14.39 6.26
N ARG A 6 -36.75 -13.27 5.77
CA ARG A 6 -35.91 -12.38 6.59
C ARG A 6 -36.65 -11.84 7.81
N GLU A 7 -37.93 -11.47 7.66
CA GLU A 7 -38.76 -11.03 8.78
C GLU A 7 -38.96 -12.15 9.82
N ILE A 8 -39.20 -13.39 9.38
CA ILE A 8 -39.31 -14.56 10.26
C ILE A 8 -37.98 -14.81 10.99
N ILE A 9 -36.85 -14.73 10.29
CA ILE A 9 -35.51 -14.91 10.86
C ILE A 9 -35.20 -13.79 11.87
N GLN A 10 -35.50 -12.53 11.56
CA GLN A 10 -35.24 -11.40 12.45
C GLN A 10 -36.04 -11.47 13.76
N ASN A 11 -37.25 -12.03 13.71
CA ASN A 11 -38.10 -12.22 14.88
C ASN A 11 -37.89 -13.58 15.58
N ALA A 12 -36.93 -14.38 15.11
CA ALA A 12 -36.67 -15.70 15.65
C ALA A 12 -36.03 -15.64 17.04
N PRO A 13 -36.38 -16.55 17.97
CA PRO A 13 -35.66 -16.68 19.22
C PRO A 13 -34.23 -17.16 18.95
N SER A 14 -33.30 -16.76 19.82
CA SER A 14 -31.90 -17.19 19.76
C SER A 14 -31.71 -18.70 19.92
N SER A 15 -32.71 -19.40 20.47
CA SER A 15 -32.78 -20.87 20.55
C SER A 15 -33.05 -21.55 19.21
N GLY A 16 -33.37 -20.78 18.16
CA GLY A 16 -33.70 -21.26 16.82
C GLY A 16 -35.17 -21.65 16.64
N ILE A 17 -35.56 -21.87 15.38
CA ILE A 17 -36.90 -22.25 14.95
C ILE A 17 -36.81 -23.54 14.11
N PRO A 18 -37.59 -24.59 14.40
CA PRO A 18 -37.70 -25.76 13.53
C PRO A 18 -38.09 -25.37 12.09
N LEU A 19 -37.49 -26.02 11.09
CA LEU A 19 -37.76 -25.69 9.68
C LEU A 19 -39.23 -25.88 9.28
N ASP A 20 -39.95 -26.80 9.93
CA ASP A 20 -41.39 -26.99 9.71
C ASP A 20 -42.22 -25.79 10.18
N GLU A 21 -41.81 -25.13 11.27
CA GLU A 21 -42.45 -23.90 11.77
C GLU A 21 -42.13 -22.71 10.86
N VAL A 22 -40.90 -22.61 10.36
CA VAL A 22 -40.50 -21.60 9.36
C VAL A 22 -41.35 -21.76 8.09
N ARG A 23 -41.54 -23.00 7.64
CA ARG A 23 -42.39 -23.34 6.49
C ARG A 23 -43.84 -22.93 6.72
N LEU A 24 -44.39 -23.21 7.90
CA LEU A 24 -45.75 -22.84 8.27
C LEU A 24 -45.93 -21.31 8.28
N GLY A 25 -45.03 -20.57 8.94
CA GLY A 25 -45.07 -19.11 8.99
C GLY A 25 -44.96 -18.44 7.61
N LEU A 26 -44.14 -19.01 6.72
CA LEU A 26 -44.06 -18.59 5.32
C LEU A 26 -45.39 -18.79 4.57
N LYS A 27 -46.06 -19.93 4.79
CA LYS A 27 -47.37 -20.23 4.19
C LYS A 27 -48.43 -19.22 4.62
N GLU A 28 -48.52 -18.97 5.94
CA GLU A 28 -49.49 -18.03 6.51
C GLU A 28 -49.29 -16.61 5.99
N ARG A 29 -48.04 -16.13 5.91
CA ARG A 29 -47.74 -14.78 5.38
C ARG A 29 -48.05 -14.65 3.90
N LEU A 30 -47.76 -15.68 3.09
CA LEU A 30 -48.10 -15.67 1.66
C LEU A 30 -49.61 -15.68 1.43
N GLN A 31 -50.37 -16.46 2.21
CA GLN A 31 -51.84 -16.49 2.15
C GLN A 31 -52.46 -15.15 2.57
N ASN A 32 -51.92 -14.51 3.61
CA ASN A 32 -52.39 -13.19 4.05
C ASN A 32 -52.12 -12.08 3.02
N THR A 33 -51.06 -12.24 2.21
CA THR A 33 -50.74 -11.29 1.13
C THR A 33 -51.54 -11.57 -0.16
N GLY A 34 -51.89 -12.83 -0.43
CA GLY A 34 -52.75 -13.22 -1.55
C GLY A 34 -54.23 -12.83 -1.36
N THR A 35 -54.68 -12.75 -0.11
CA THR A 35 -56.06 -12.35 0.24
C THR A 35 -56.33 -10.86 -0.05
N THR A 36 -55.32 -10.03 -0.31
CA THR A 36 -55.51 -8.62 -0.67
C THR A 36 -55.83 -8.37 -2.16
N MET A 37 -55.89 -9.42 -3.00
CA MET A 37 -56.16 -9.27 -4.44
C MET A 37 -57.18 -10.25 -5.06
N SER A 38 -57.93 -11.02 -4.27
CA SER A 38 -59.03 -11.84 -4.80
C SER A 38 -60.28 -11.70 -3.96
N THR A 39 -61.04 -10.64 -4.22
CA THR A 39 -62.49 -10.69 -4.05
C THR A 39 -63.03 -11.27 -5.35
N TYR A 40 -63.24 -12.59 -5.40
CA TYR A 40 -64.33 -13.33 -6.06
C TYR A 40 -63.93 -14.79 -6.32
N SER A 41 -64.93 -15.65 -6.17
CA SER A 41 -65.03 -17.09 -6.45
C SER A 41 -64.43 -18.11 -5.47
N SER A 42 -65.39 -18.85 -4.91
CA SER A 42 -65.30 -19.98 -4.00
C SER A 42 -64.79 -21.28 -4.64
N THR A 43 -64.45 -22.20 -3.75
CA THR A 43 -64.53 -23.68 -3.89
C THR A 43 -63.57 -24.31 -4.89
N ASP A 44 -62.35 -24.58 -4.42
CA ASP A 44 -61.88 -25.96 -4.36
C ASP A 44 -60.78 -26.08 -3.30
N MET A 45 -60.87 -27.11 -2.46
CA MET A 45 -59.79 -27.49 -1.55
C MET A 45 -58.65 -28.11 -2.37
N GLN A 46 -57.86 -27.27 -3.03
CA GLN A 46 -56.51 -27.65 -3.37
C GLN A 46 -55.66 -27.42 -2.12
N GLU A 47 -55.12 -28.52 -1.61
CA GLU A 47 -53.95 -28.54 -0.77
C GLU A 47 -52.82 -27.86 -1.59
N GLU A 48 -52.79 -26.53 -1.59
CA GLU A 48 -51.75 -25.75 -2.25
C GLU A 48 -50.46 -25.98 -1.48
N VAL A 49 -49.75 -27.00 -1.96
CA VAL A 49 -48.37 -27.32 -1.65
C VAL A 49 -47.58 -26.04 -1.92
N LEU A 50 -47.01 -25.44 -0.87
CA LEU A 50 -45.95 -24.44 -0.98
C LEU A 50 -45.02 -24.88 -2.12
N PRO A 51 -44.73 -24.03 -3.12
CA PRO A 51 -43.88 -24.44 -4.21
C PRO A 51 -42.57 -24.99 -3.62
N PRO A 52 -41.99 -26.07 -4.19
CA PRO A 52 -40.76 -26.71 -3.71
C PRO A 52 -39.52 -25.79 -3.70
N SER A 53 -39.71 -24.49 -3.92
CA SER A 53 -38.73 -23.42 -4.02
C SER A 53 -38.47 -22.66 -2.72
N TRP A 54 -39.18 -22.90 -1.61
CA TRP A 54 -38.93 -22.13 -0.37
C TRP A 54 -37.58 -22.46 0.26
N THR A 55 -37.09 -23.68 0.09
CA THR A 55 -35.71 -24.08 0.42
C THR A 55 -34.69 -23.32 -0.44
N ASN A 56 -35.00 -23.02 -1.70
CA ASN A 56 -34.17 -22.13 -2.52
C ASN A 56 -34.22 -20.68 -2.01
N VAL A 57 -35.31 -20.25 -1.40
CA VAL A 57 -35.42 -18.90 -0.82
C VAL A 57 -34.68 -18.81 0.53
N LEU A 58 -34.63 -19.89 1.31
CA LEU A 58 -33.72 -20.01 2.46
C LEU A 58 -32.27 -19.76 2.03
N THR A 59 -31.84 -20.33 0.91
CA THR A 59 -30.45 -20.19 0.47
C THR A 59 -30.15 -18.79 -0.05
N GLU A 60 -31.16 -18.10 -0.59
CA GLU A 60 -31.10 -16.68 -0.95
C GLU A 60 -30.99 -15.72 0.24
N VAL A 61 -31.12 -16.19 1.49
CA VAL A 61 -31.01 -15.33 2.69
C VAL A 61 -30.03 -15.89 3.74
N ASN A 62 -29.09 -16.72 3.29
CA ASN A 62 -28.09 -17.41 4.11
C ASN A 62 -27.02 -16.46 4.71
N ASP A 63 -27.09 -15.17 4.43
CA ASP A 63 -26.29 -14.13 5.11
C ASP A 63 -26.80 -13.83 6.53
N SER A 64 -28.05 -14.20 6.87
CA SER A 64 -28.67 -13.84 8.16
C SER A 64 -29.06 -15.02 9.06
N HIS A 65 -28.69 -16.26 8.71
CA HIS A 65 -29.01 -17.44 9.50
C HIS A 65 -28.02 -18.59 9.26
N TYR A 66 -28.15 -19.67 10.04
CA TYR A 66 -27.61 -20.98 9.69
C TYR A 66 -28.60 -22.08 10.07
N VAL A 67 -28.46 -23.26 9.46
CA VAL A 67 -29.30 -24.42 9.76
C VAL A 67 -28.46 -25.50 10.42
N CYS A 68 -28.94 -26.08 11.52
CA CYS A 68 -28.32 -27.22 12.17
C CYS A 68 -29.39 -28.21 12.59
N ALA A 69 -29.25 -29.48 12.19
CA ALA A 69 -30.16 -30.57 12.56
C ALA A 69 -31.66 -30.26 12.34
N GLY A 70 -32.00 -29.52 11.27
CA GLY A 70 -33.38 -29.15 10.96
C GLY A 70 -33.93 -27.94 11.75
N ILE A 71 -33.08 -27.21 12.46
CA ILE A 71 -33.41 -25.97 13.17
C ILE A 71 -32.67 -24.81 12.52
N LEU A 72 -33.39 -23.73 12.23
CA LEU A 72 -32.86 -22.47 11.74
C LEU A 72 -32.51 -21.56 12.92
N TYR A 73 -31.30 -20.99 12.91
CA TYR A 73 -30.85 -20.03 13.91
C TYR A 73 -30.58 -18.67 13.27
N PRO A 74 -31.11 -17.56 13.80
CA PRO A 74 -30.71 -16.23 13.35
C PRO A 74 -29.22 -16.02 13.67
N PHE A 75 -28.48 -15.45 12.72
CA PHE A 75 -27.04 -15.29 12.89
C PHE A 75 -26.48 -14.13 12.08
N ASN A 76 -25.56 -13.39 12.70
CA ASN A 76 -24.93 -12.23 12.09
C ASN A 76 -23.60 -12.64 11.43
N TRP A 77 -23.67 -13.19 10.22
CA TRP A 77 -22.46 -13.57 9.49
C TRP A 77 -21.55 -12.38 9.18
N GLU A 78 -22.11 -11.19 9.00
CA GLU A 78 -21.34 -9.99 8.68
C GLU A 78 -20.35 -9.62 9.80
N GLU A 79 -20.76 -9.74 11.06
CA GLU A 79 -19.90 -9.48 12.21
C GLU A 79 -18.74 -10.49 12.32
N ILE A 80 -19.03 -11.77 12.08
CA ILE A 80 -17.99 -12.81 12.02
C ILE A 80 -17.04 -12.54 10.87
N MET A 81 -17.56 -12.21 9.69
CA MET A 81 -16.76 -11.91 8.50
C MET A 81 -15.85 -10.70 8.70
N ARG A 82 -16.34 -9.62 9.33
CA ARG A 82 -15.49 -8.48 9.71
C ARG A 82 -14.41 -8.87 10.72
N SER A 83 -14.74 -9.75 11.67
CA SER A 83 -13.76 -10.26 12.63
C SER A 83 -12.69 -11.13 11.96
N VAL A 84 -13.07 -11.94 10.96
CA VAL A 84 -12.11 -12.68 10.12
C VAL A 84 -11.20 -11.70 9.39
N ALA A 85 -11.76 -10.65 8.79
CA ALA A 85 -11.04 -9.66 8.00
C ALA A 85 -9.89 -8.99 8.79
N VAL A 86 -10.10 -8.64 10.06
CA VAL A 86 -9.08 -8.04 10.94
C VAL A 86 -7.83 -8.92 11.09
N SER A 87 -7.99 -10.24 10.98
CA SER A 87 -6.89 -11.21 11.15
C SER A 87 -6.23 -11.68 9.85
N MET A 88 -6.61 -11.08 8.71
CA MET A 88 -6.11 -11.50 7.40
C MET A 88 -4.86 -10.72 6.99
N PRO A 89 -3.82 -11.39 6.47
CA PRO A 89 -2.69 -10.72 5.85
C PRO A 89 -3.11 -10.00 4.55
N PRO A 90 -2.40 -8.92 4.17
CA PRO A 90 -2.70 -8.15 2.95
C PRO A 90 -2.67 -9.00 1.67
N GLU A 91 -1.79 -10.00 1.59
CA GLU A 91 -1.66 -10.90 0.44
C GLU A 91 -2.91 -11.78 0.21
N GLY A 92 -3.74 -11.89 1.24
CA GLY A 92 -4.87 -12.80 1.32
C GLY A 92 -4.52 -14.18 1.87
N VAL A 93 -5.55 -15.00 1.99
CA VAL A 93 -5.45 -16.35 2.53
C VAL A 93 -6.06 -17.37 1.57
N THR A 94 -5.58 -18.61 1.63
CA THR A 94 -6.19 -19.72 0.90
C THR A 94 -7.55 -20.08 1.49
N GLU A 95 -8.40 -20.76 0.72
CA GLU A 95 -9.71 -21.24 1.20
C GLU A 95 -9.64 -22.05 2.50
N LYS A 96 -8.64 -22.94 2.62
CA LYS A 96 -8.43 -23.72 3.84
C LYS A 96 -8.18 -22.81 5.05
N GLU A 97 -7.34 -21.80 4.87
CA GLU A 97 -6.98 -20.89 5.95
C GLU A 97 -8.08 -19.89 6.29
N PHE A 98 -8.87 -19.49 5.29
CA PHE A 98 -10.08 -18.69 5.44
C PHE A 98 -11.12 -19.45 6.30
N ILE A 99 -11.43 -20.69 5.93
CA ILE A 99 -12.35 -21.55 6.68
C ILE A 99 -11.87 -21.75 8.12
N ASN A 100 -10.57 -22.03 8.31
CA ASN A 100 -9.99 -22.18 9.65
C ASN A 100 -10.22 -20.94 10.52
N ARG A 101 -10.17 -19.72 9.95
CA ARG A 101 -10.44 -18.48 10.69
C ARG A 101 -11.90 -18.36 11.08
N ILE A 102 -12.81 -18.68 10.16
CA ILE A 102 -14.24 -18.67 10.46
C ILE A 102 -14.53 -19.67 11.59
N VAL A 103 -14.02 -20.90 11.51
CA VAL A 103 -14.22 -21.95 12.54
C VAL A 103 -13.65 -21.56 13.90
N ARG A 104 -12.55 -20.79 13.94
CA ARG A 104 -11.98 -20.28 15.20
C ARG A 104 -12.88 -19.26 15.89
N LEU A 105 -13.60 -18.45 15.12
CA LEU A 105 -14.52 -17.44 15.65
C LEU A 105 -15.91 -18.01 15.90
N GLU A 106 -16.36 -18.92 15.04
CA GLU A 106 -17.63 -19.62 15.16
C GLU A 106 -17.42 -21.12 14.91
N SER A 107 -17.28 -21.87 16.00
CA SER A 107 -17.07 -23.32 16.00
C SER A 107 -18.19 -24.12 15.31
N LYS A 108 -19.38 -23.53 15.19
CA LYS A 108 -20.54 -24.16 14.52
C LYS A 108 -20.51 -23.97 13.01
N PHE A 109 -19.55 -23.22 12.48
CA PHE A 109 -19.30 -23.17 11.05
C PHE A 109 -18.92 -24.57 10.56
N SER A 110 -19.86 -25.25 9.91
CA SER A 110 -19.56 -26.40 9.09
C SER A 110 -20.02 -26.11 7.67
N SER A 111 -19.11 -26.30 6.71
CA SER A 111 -19.44 -26.23 5.29
C SER A 111 -20.57 -27.19 4.90
N SER A 112 -20.80 -28.24 5.70
CA SER A 112 -21.92 -29.18 5.53
C SER A 112 -23.21 -28.77 6.25
N SER A 113 -23.17 -27.93 7.29
CA SER A 113 -24.37 -27.49 8.04
C SER A 113 -24.99 -26.24 7.44
N LEU A 114 -24.15 -25.33 6.95
CA LEU A 114 -24.58 -24.02 6.45
C LEU A 114 -25.39 -24.06 5.16
N SER A 115 -25.64 -25.23 4.55
CA SER A 115 -26.29 -25.33 3.23
C SER A 115 -25.70 -24.28 2.28
N LEU A 116 -24.38 -24.14 2.27
CA LEU A 116 -23.69 -23.30 1.30
C LEU A 116 -23.95 -23.97 -0.05
N HIS A 117 -24.90 -23.46 -0.83
CA HIS A 117 -25.33 -24.05 -2.10
C HIS A 117 -24.28 -23.80 -3.21
N GLY A 118 -23.03 -24.17 -2.91
CA GLY A 118 -21.86 -23.91 -3.74
C GLY A 118 -20.59 -23.85 -2.90
N PRO A 119 -19.43 -23.71 -3.55
CA PRO A 119 -18.16 -23.44 -2.89
C PRO A 119 -18.23 -22.20 -1.98
N VAL A 120 -17.44 -22.19 -0.89
CA VAL A 120 -17.33 -21.04 0.02
C VAL A 120 -17.03 -19.75 -0.76
N SER A 121 -16.24 -19.85 -1.84
CA SER A 121 -15.90 -18.72 -2.69
C SER A 121 -17.12 -18.03 -3.30
N GLU A 122 -18.12 -18.80 -3.73
CA GLU A 122 -19.34 -18.25 -4.34
C GLU A 122 -20.24 -17.61 -3.28
N TRP A 123 -20.33 -18.23 -2.10
CA TRP A 123 -21.07 -17.66 -0.97
C TRP A 123 -20.47 -16.32 -0.52
N VAL A 124 -19.14 -16.26 -0.39
CA VAL A 124 -18.44 -15.02 -0.04
C VAL A 124 -18.61 -13.95 -1.11
N GLN A 125 -18.43 -14.29 -2.39
CA GLN A 125 -18.65 -13.33 -3.49
C GLN A 125 -20.09 -12.83 -3.55
N ARG A 126 -21.07 -13.65 -3.17
CA ARG A 126 -22.48 -13.25 -3.23
C ARG A 126 -22.86 -12.28 -2.11
N TRP A 127 -22.41 -12.52 -0.90
CA TRP A 127 -22.92 -11.82 0.30
C TRP A 127 -21.91 -10.85 0.92
N PHE A 128 -20.62 -11.12 0.76
CA PHE A 128 -19.55 -10.38 1.43
C PHE A 128 -18.53 -9.81 0.44
N SER A 129 -18.95 -9.55 -0.81
CA SER A 129 -18.13 -8.92 -1.85
C SER A 129 -17.66 -7.51 -1.54
N HIS A 130 -18.26 -6.88 -0.53
CA HIS A 130 -17.87 -5.58 0.00
C HIS A 130 -16.81 -5.67 1.12
N ILE A 131 -16.58 -6.88 1.66
CA ILE A 131 -15.54 -7.15 2.67
C ILE A 131 -14.38 -7.90 2.03
N PHE A 132 -14.69 -8.86 1.15
CA PHE A 132 -13.71 -9.76 0.55
C PHE A 132 -13.75 -9.78 -0.97
N HIS A 133 -12.57 -9.72 -1.58
CA HIS A 133 -12.33 -10.03 -2.97
C HIS A 133 -11.82 -11.47 -3.10
N VAL A 134 -12.52 -12.30 -3.87
CA VAL A 134 -12.14 -13.70 -4.09
C VAL A 134 -11.55 -13.85 -5.48
N SER A 135 -10.28 -14.28 -5.53
CA SER A 135 -9.53 -14.58 -6.75
C SER A 135 -9.10 -16.05 -6.77
N ARG A 136 -8.38 -16.49 -7.81
CA ARG A 136 -7.83 -17.85 -7.88
C ARG A 136 -6.32 -17.82 -8.06
N SER A 137 -5.62 -18.75 -7.41
CA SER A 137 -4.20 -18.99 -7.63
C SER A 137 -3.95 -19.38 -9.08
N ALA A 138 -3.04 -18.70 -9.77
CA ALA A 138 -2.65 -19.07 -11.13
C ALA A 138 -1.92 -20.43 -11.20
N ALA A 139 -1.26 -20.83 -10.12
CA ALA A 139 -0.49 -22.09 -10.06
C ALA A 139 -1.36 -23.30 -9.69
N THR A 140 -2.35 -23.11 -8.81
CA THR A 140 -3.11 -24.23 -8.22
C THR A 140 -4.61 -24.16 -8.46
N GLY A 141 -5.13 -23.05 -9.01
CA GLY A 141 -6.57 -22.82 -9.21
C GLY A 141 -7.39 -22.63 -7.92
N VAL A 142 -6.78 -22.78 -6.76
CA VAL A 142 -7.41 -22.68 -5.44
C VAL A 142 -7.87 -21.24 -5.17
N PRO A 143 -9.07 -21.02 -4.58
CA PRO A 143 -9.53 -19.70 -4.21
C PRO A 143 -8.60 -19.02 -3.18
N ILE A 144 -8.32 -17.73 -3.43
CA ILE A 144 -7.59 -16.84 -2.54
C ILE A 144 -8.51 -15.67 -2.18
N TYR A 145 -8.73 -15.50 -0.88
CA TYR A 145 -9.58 -14.47 -0.28
C TYR A 145 -8.70 -13.31 0.13
N ARG A 146 -9.01 -12.10 -0.34
CA ARG A 146 -8.36 -10.84 0.05
C ARG A 146 -9.38 -9.88 0.62
N LEU A 147 -8.95 -8.92 1.41
CA LEU A 147 -9.80 -7.80 1.78
C LEU A 147 -10.14 -6.99 0.53
N VAL A 148 -11.36 -6.48 0.45
CA VAL A 148 -11.69 -5.40 -0.48
C VAL A 148 -10.92 -4.20 0.03
N GLU A 149 -9.92 -3.78 -0.72
CA GLU A 149 -9.21 -2.54 -0.43
C GLU A 149 -10.24 -1.41 -0.48
N GLU A 150 -10.28 -0.58 0.58
CA GLU A 150 -10.95 0.71 0.50
C GLU A 150 -10.47 1.43 -0.77
N PRO A 151 -11.33 2.20 -1.46
CA PRO A 151 -10.89 2.96 -2.61
C PRO A 151 -9.65 3.76 -2.22
N MET A 152 -8.55 3.50 -2.93
CA MET A 152 -7.27 4.16 -2.69
C MET A 152 -7.50 5.67 -2.70
N SER A 153 -6.74 6.38 -1.87
CA SER A 153 -6.66 7.83 -2.02
C SER A 153 -6.21 8.15 -3.45
N PRO A 154 -6.63 9.29 -4.04
CA PRO A 154 -6.14 9.71 -5.36
C PRO A 154 -4.62 9.71 -5.46
N GLU A 155 -3.95 10.02 -4.35
CA GLU A 155 -2.51 9.97 -4.18
C GLU A 155 -1.96 8.53 -4.27
N ALA A 156 -2.49 7.60 -3.49
CA ALA A 156 -2.06 6.19 -3.52
C ALA A 156 -2.39 5.53 -4.87
N GLU A 157 -3.53 5.84 -5.47
CA GLU A 157 -3.91 5.35 -6.79
C GLU A 157 -2.94 5.86 -7.87
N SER A 158 -2.54 7.13 -7.80
CA SER A 158 -1.59 7.72 -8.75
C SER A 158 -0.22 7.05 -8.67
N ILE A 159 0.27 6.77 -7.46
CA ILE A 159 1.52 6.02 -7.26
C ILE A 159 1.37 4.58 -7.79
N SER A 160 0.26 3.90 -7.48
CA SER A 160 -0.02 2.54 -7.94
C SER A 160 -0.04 2.45 -9.46
N ARG A 161 -0.70 3.40 -10.13
CA ARG A 161 -0.70 3.48 -11.61
C ARG A 161 0.69 3.75 -12.17
N ALA A 162 1.46 4.66 -11.58
CA ALA A 162 2.84 4.93 -12.00
C ALA A 162 3.71 3.67 -11.88
N LEU A 163 3.57 2.90 -10.79
CA LEU A 163 4.25 1.62 -10.63
C LEU A 163 3.81 0.60 -11.69
N GLN A 164 2.52 0.48 -11.97
CA GLN A 164 2.01 -0.39 -13.03
C GLN A 164 2.59 -0.04 -14.41
N LEU A 165 2.69 1.25 -14.74
CA LEU A 165 3.31 1.72 -15.97
C LEU A 165 4.80 1.36 -16.04
N LEU A 166 5.49 1.30 -14.90
CA LEU A 166 6.86 0.80 -14.77
C LEU A 166 6.94 -0.74 -14.76
N GLY A 167 5.81 -1.44 -14.94
CA GLY A 167 5.72 -2.91 -14.91
C GLY A 167 5.82 -3.50 -13.49
N ARG A 168 5.50 -2.71 -12.46
CA ARG A 168 5.68 -3.06 -11.04
C ARG A 168 4.31 -3.10 -10.34
N GLY A 169 4.06 -4.15 -9.56
CA GLY A 169 2.80 -4.34 -8.84
C GLY A 169 2.80 -3.89 -7.37
N LYS A 170 3.97 -3.51 -6.84
CA LYS A 170 4.16 -2.99 -5.47
C LYS A 170 5.25 -1.92 -5.51
N LEU A 171 5.33 -1.09 -4.47
CA LEU A 171 6.44 -0.15 -4.27
C LEU A 171 7.55 -0.97 -3.59
N PRO A 172 8.57 -1.48 -4.32
CA PRO A 172 9.66 -2.18 -3.66
C PRO A 172 10.36 -1.23 -2.69
N VAL A 173 10.95 -1.81 -1.65
CA VAL A 173 11.86 -1.15 -0.68
C VAL A 173 12.91 -0.26 -1.38
N TYR A 174 13.17 -0.51 -2.66
CA TYR A 174 14.10 0.19 -3.52
C TYR A 174 13.39 0.75 -4.77
N THR A 175 12.75 1.91 -4.65
CA THR A 175 12.13 2.60 -5.80
C THR A 175 12.75 3.98 -6.02
N ASP A 176 13.34 4.19 -7.20
CA ASP A 176 13.77 5.52 -7.63
C ASP A 176 12.53 6.38 -7.92
N LEU A 177 12.27 7.36 -7.05
CA LEU A 177 11.13 8.25 -7.15
C LEU A 177 11.24 9.19 -8.36
N ALA A 178 12.43 9.37 -8.95
CA ALA A 178 12.57 10.10 -10.21
C ALA A 178 11.95 9.35 -11.41
N LEU A 179 11.77 8.03 -11.31
CA LEU A 179 11.01 7.25 -12.29
C LEU A 179 9.50 7.37 -12.09
N ILE A 180 9.05 7.65 -10.87
CA ILE A 180 7.63 7.83 -10.53
C ILE A 180 7.19 9.27 -10.81
N ALA A 181 8.00 10.26 -10.42
CA ALA A 181 7.69 11.68 -10.49
C ALA A 181 7.08 12.15 -11.84
N PRO A 182 7.64 11.81 -13.01
CA PRO A 182 7.07 12.24 -14.29
C PRO A 182 5.78 11.50 -14.67
N LEU A 183 5.44 10.41 -14.00
CA LEU A 183 4.22 9.62 -14.22
C LEU A 183 3.06 10.04 -13.32
N LEU A 184 3.31 10.93 -12.35
CA LEU A 184 2.27 11.47 -11.47
C LEU A 184 1.61 12.72 -12.07
N PRO A 185 0.32 12.95 -11.78
CA PRO A 185 -0.33 14.23 -12.06
C PRO A 185 0.41 15.40 -11.38
N THR A 186 0.50 16.54 -12.06
CA THR A 186 1.21 17.73 -11.55
C THR A 186 0.64 18.24 -10.23
N SER A 187 -0.65 18.01 -9.96
CA SER A 187 -1.32 18.36 -8.70
C SER A 187 -0.98 17.45 -7.52
N ILE A 188 -0.38 16.29 -7.78
CA ILE A 188 -0.09 15.23 -6.79
C ILE A 188 1.41 15.05 -6.60
N ASN A 189 2.24 15.48 -7.56
CA ASN A 189 3.69 15.40 -7.44
C ASN A 189 4.19 16.29 -6.28
N PRO A 190 4.79 15.72 -5.23
CA PRO A 190 5.17 16.47 -4.02
C PRO A 190 6.37 17.41 -4.23
N GLY A 191 6.97 17.43 -5.43
CA GLY A 191 8.11 18.27 -5.74
C GLY A 191 9.41 17.80 -5.09
N LYS A 192 10.49 18.56 -5.29
CA LYS A 192 11.83 18.23 -4.79
C LYS A 192 11.85 18.25 -3.25
N GLY A 193 12.29 17.16 -2.63
CA GLY A 193 12.38 17.03 -1.16
C GLY A 193 11.06 16.72 -0.43
N GLY A 194 9.91 16.81 -1.08
CA GLY A 194 8.58 16.55 -0.46
C GLY A 194 8.16 15.06 -0.46
N TRP A 195 8.97 14.17 -0.99
CA TRP A 195 8.59 12.78 -1.20
C TRP A 195 8.44 11.97 0.08
N MET A 196 9.31 12.17 1.07
CA MET A 196 9.22 11.43 2.33
C MET A 196 7.95 11.78 3.09
N SER A 197 7.66 13.07 3.25
CA SER A 197 6.43 13.52 3.90
C SER A 197 5.17 13.10 3.14
N PHE A 198 5.24 12.98 1.81
CA PHE A 198 4.14 12.47 0.98
C PHE A 198 3.90 10.97 1.18
N LEU A 199 4.96 10.17 1.26
CA LEU A 199 4.88 8.71 1.49
C LEU A 199 4.50 8.36 2.94
N GLU A 200 4.81 9.22 3.90
CA GLU A 200 4.45 9.09 5.32
C GLU A 200 2.99 9.45 5.62
N ARG A 201 2.22 9.99 4.66
CA ARG A 201 0.80 10.26 4.91
C ARG A 201 0.05 8.94 5.14
N ASP A 202 -0.80 8.90 6.17
CA ASP A 202 -1.58 7.69 6.52
C ASP A 202 -2.41 7.13 5.36
N ASP A 203 -2.85 7.99 4.44
CA ASP A 203 -3.62 7.64 3.24
C ASP A 203 -2.78 7.10 2.07
N VAL A 204 -1.45 7.15 2.19
CA VAL A 204 -0.48 6.58 1.25
C VAL A 204 0.24 5.40 1.90
N GLN A 205 0.75 5.58 3.12
CA GLN A 205 1.48 4.58 3.90
C GLN A 205 0.65 3.30 4.13
N ARG A 206 -0.67 3.38 4.27
CA ARG A 206 -1.51 2.17 4.45
C ARG A 206 -1.51 1.24 3.23
N TYR A 207 -1.14 1.74 2.05
CA TYR A 207 -1.18 1.00 0.78
C TYR A 207 0.21 0.56 0.30
N PHE A 208 1.29 1.04 0.92
CA PHE A 208 2.66 0.73 0.54
C PHE A 208 3.49 0.43 1.79
N ASP A 209 4.39 -0.54 1.73
CA ASP A 209 5.32 -0.85 2.84
C ASP A 209 6.37 0.27 2.99
N VAL A 210 5.97 1.41 3.52
CA VAL A 210 6.84 2.54 3.88
C VAL A 210 7.28 2.34 5.32
N ASN A 211 8.19 1.39 5.54
CA ASN A 211 8.82 1.20 6.85
C ASN A 211 10.08 2.08 6.95
N VAL A 212 10.27 2.64 8.14
CA VAL A 212 11.24 3.70 8.49
C VAL A 212 12.68 3.19 8.38
N GLU A 213 13.17 3.12 7.15
CA GLU A 213 14.57 3.08 6.71
C GLU A 213 14.53 2.91 5.19
N ALA A 214 13.92 3.87 4.49
CA ALA A 214 13.95 3.89 3.03
C ALA A 214 15.40 4.16 2.57
N PHE A 215 16.22 3.12 2.51
CA PHE A 215 17.51 3.15 1.86
C PHE A 215 17.26 3.25 0.36
N VAL A 216 17.18 4.49 -0.13
CA VAL A 216 17.18 4.81 -1.55
C VAL A 216 18.46 4.27 -2.16
N ARG A 217 18.39 3.06 -2.73
CA ARG A 217 19.51 2.47 -3.43
C ARG A 217 19.43 2.90 -4.89
N ILE A 218 20.33 3.81 -5.25
CA ILE A 218 20.62 4.22 -6.62
C ILE A 218 21.02 2.97 -7.41
N SER A 219 20.57 2.89 -8.66
CA SER A 219 20.67 1.76 -9.61
C SER A 219 21.91 0.84 -9.43
N PRO A 220 21.76 -0.50 -9.52
CA PRO A 220 22.85 -1.47 -9.34
C PRO A 220 24.02 -1.32 -10.32
N ASP A 221 23.85 -0.58 -11.42
CA ASP A 221 24.89 -0.36 -12.43
C ASP A 221 25.74 0.91 -12.18
N ARG A 222 25.51 1.65 -11.08
CA ARG A 222 26.25 2.90 -10.79
C ARG A 222 26.61 3.02 -9.32
N SER A 223 27.90 3.21 -9.04
CA SER A 223 28.40 3.47 -7.68
C SER A 223 27.74 4.72 -7.08
N PRO A 224 27.23 4.66 -5.82
CA PRO A 224 26.58 5.78 -5.17
C PRO A 224 27.49 7.01 -5.16
N SER A 225 26.93 8.19 -5.45
CA SER A 225 27.69 9.44 -5.50
C SER A 225 27.21 10.42 -4.42
N THR A 226 28.14 11.04 -3.70
CA THR A 226 27.84 12.11 -2.73
C THR A 226 28.47 13.40 -3.20
N VAL A 227 27.71 14.49 -3.26
CA VAL A 227 28.21 15.82 -3.61
C VAL A 227 28.25 16.70 -2.35
N CYS A 228 29.45 17.05 -1.90
CA CYS A 228 29.65 18.04 -0.85
C CYS A 228 29.78 19.43 -1.49
N VAL A 229 28.90 20.36 -1.15
CA VAL A 229 28.89 21.72 -1.73
C VAL A 229 29.33 22.74 -0.69
N ASP A 230 30.32 23.54 -1.04
CA ASP A 230 30.71 24.72 -0.28
C ASP A 230 29.79 25.91 -0.64
N ALA A 231 28.78 26.15 0.19
CA ALA A 231 27.86 27.27 0.01
C ALA A 231 28.46 28.63 0.38
N THR A 232 29.72 28.68 0.84
CA THR A 232 30.43 29.94 1.09
C THR A 232 31.17 30.45 -0.14
N SER A 233 31.46 29.58 -1.11
CA SER A 233 32.19 29.91 -2.34
C SER A 233 31.38 29.73 -3.62
N VAL A 234 30.17 29.15 -3.53
CA VAL A 234 29.27 28.90 -4.67
C VAL A 234 27.91 29.54 -4.41
N ASP A 235 27.34 30.15 -5.45
CA ASP A 235 25.97 30.66 -5.41
C ASP A 235 24.96 29.51 -5.26
N VAL A 236 24.31 29.47 -4.10
CA VAL A 236 23.35 28.42 -3.70
C VAL A 236 22.19 28.31 -4.69
N ALA A 237 21.76 29.42 -5.30
CA ALA A 237 20.66 29.43 -6.26
C ALA A 237 21.00 28.68 -7.56
N ARG A 238 22.28 28.59 -7.92
CA ARG A 238 22.76 28.02 -9.19
C ARG A 238 23.25 26.58 -9.08
N ILE A 239 23.23 26.00 -7.88
CA ILE A 239 23.77 24.64 -7.65
C ILE A 239 23.10 23.63 -8.59
N ASP A 240 21.78 23.68 -8.78
CA ASP A 240 21.08 22.71 -9.63
C ASP A 240 21.51 22.79 -11.09
N GLU A 241 21.68 24.01 -11.61
CA GLU A 241 22.19 24.24 -12.97
C GLU A 241 23.62 23.70 -13.10
N ILE A 242 24.46 23.93 -12.09
CA ILE A 242 25.84 23.49 -12.07
C ILE A 242 25.93 21.97 -12.03
N LEU A 243 25.16 21.30 -11.16
CA LEU A 243 25.16 19.84 -11.04
C LEU A 243 24.60 19.17 -12.30
N ALA A 244 23.53 19.72 -12.88
CA ALA A 244 22.99 19.26 -14.16
C ALA A 244 24.03 19.38 -15.29
N ALA A 245 24.76 20.50 -15.35
CA ALA A 245 25.84 20.70 -16.33
C ALA A 245 27.01 19.72 -16.15
N LYS A 246 27.21 19.17 -14.94
CA LYS A 246 28.19 18.11 -14.68
C LYS A 246 27.63 16.69 -14.82
N GLY A 247 26.37 16.52 -15.23
CA GLY A 247 25.73 15.20 -15.31
C GLY A 247 25.49 14.53 -13.94
N LEU A 248 25.58 15.30 -12.86
CA LEU A 248 25.27 14.88 -11.49
C LEU A 248 23.78 15.18 -11.22
N LEU A 249 22.91 14.30 -11.70
CA LEU A 249 21.47 14.45 -11.54
C LEU A 249 21.04 14.05 -10.12
N ASP A 250 20.04 14.76 -9.58
CA ASP A 250 19.54 14.59 -8.20
C ASP A 250 19.08 13.16 -7.86
N SER A 251 18.69 12.36 -8.87
CA SER A 251 18.32 10.95 -8.69
C SER A 251 19.52 10.01 -8.48
N LEU A 252 20.74 10.52 -8.69
CA LEU A 252 21.99 9.75 -8.70
C LEU A 252 22.97 10.20 -7.62
N CYS A 253 22.70 11.28 -6.89
CA CYS A 253 23.60 11.77 -5.87
C CYS A 253 22.94 12.39 -4.64
N SER A 254 23.50 12.12 -3.47
CA SER A 254 23.17 12.84 -2.23
C SER A 254 23.94 14.15 -2.17
N VAL A 255 23.24 15.28 -2.13
CA VAL A 255 23.86 16.61 -2.05
C VAL A 255 23.87 17.08 -0.60
N LYS A 256 25.06 17.33 -0.04
CA LYS A 256 25.26 17.90 1.29
C LYS A 256 25.77 19.32 1.17
N LEU A 257 24.97 20.27 1.62
CA LEU A 257 25.30 21.70 1.55
C LEU A 257 25.94 22.16 2.86
N PHE A 258 27.19 22.64 2.78
CA PHE A 258 27.94 23.14 3.91
C PHE A 258 27.87 24.66 3.91
N ARG A 259 27.17 25.23 4.90
CA ARG A 259 26.95 26.67 5.01
C ARG A 259 27.30 27.20 6.39
N ARG A 260 27.51 28.51 6.49
CA ARG A 260 27.60 29.19 7.79
C ARG A 260 26.18 29.40 8.36
N ALA A 261 26.08 29.64 9.66
CA ALA A 261 24.80 29.82 10.37
C ALA A 261 23.98 31.00 9.84
N ASP A 262 24.64 32.03 9.31
CA ASP A 262 24.08 33.24 8.72
C ASP A 262 23.77 33.10 7.21
N GLY A 263 24.17 31.99 6.58
CA GLY A 263 23.91 31.74 5.17
C GLY A 263 22.48 31.27 4.88
N PRO A 264 21.96 31.49 3.66
CA PRO A 264 20.63 31.05 3.25
C PRO A 264 20.49 29.52 3.36
N SER A 265 19.44 29.05 4.04
CA SER A 265 19.12 27.63 4.12
C SER A 265 18.37 27.16 2.89
N ARG A 266 18.79 26.04 2.33
CA ARG A 266 18.17 25.40 1.17
C ARG A 266 17.31 24.20 1.57
N SER A 267 17.68 23.50 2.63
CA SER A 267 16.96 22.32 3.14
C SER A 267 17.13 22.15 4.65
N ALA A 268 16.29 21.30 5.25
CA ALA A 268 16.42 20.90 6.65
C ALA A 268 17.72 20.11 6.94
N ASP A 269 18.31 19.51 5.90
CA ASP A 269 19.50 18.65 5.98
C ASP A 269 20.81 19.41 5.69
N ASP A 270 20.76 20.75 5.59
CA ASP A 270 21.96 21.57 5.42
C ASP A 270 22.90 21.45 6.63
N VAL A 271 24.19 21.29 6.37
CA VAL A 271 25.20 21.23 7.41
C VAL A 271 25.61 22.65 7.80
N VAL A 272 25.21 23.06 9.00
CA VAL A 272 25.61 24.34 9.59
C VAL A 272 27.00 24.21 10.19
N MET A 273 27.97 24.86 9.56
CA MET A 273 29.35 24.95 10.02
C MET A 273 29.48 26.01 11.12
N GLN A 274 30.27 25.70 12.14
CA GLN A 274 30.65 26.67 13.15
C GLN A 274 31.58 27.73 12.54
N SER A 275 31.55 28.95 13.07
CA SER A 275 32.25 30.13 12.51
C SER A 275 33.78 30.00 12.45
N PHE A 276 34.37 29.13 13.27
CA PHE A 276 35.82 28.91 13.31
C PHE A 276 36.30 27.74 12.44
N LEU A 277 35.40 26.94 11.87
CA LEU A 277 35.76 25.83 10.97
C LEU A 277 35.87 26.35 9.55
N ASP A 278 36.99 26.06 8.87
CA ASP A 278 37.08 26.31 7.44
C ASP A 278 36.26 25.27 6.66
N PRO A 279 35.61 25.67 5.54
CA PRO A 279 34.80 24.79 4.72
C PRO A 279 35.52 23.50 4.28
N GLU A 280 36.81 23.58 3.94
CA GLU A 280 37.61 22.41 3.56
C GLU A 280 37.78 21.39 4.69
N HIS A 281 37.93 21.85 5.94
CA HIS A 281 38.08 20.97 7.10
C HIS A 281 36.75 20.30 7.47
N ALA A 282 35.64 21.05 7.41
CA ALA A 282 34.31 20.50 7.68
C ALA A 282 33.90 19.45 6.63
N ILE A 283 34.14 19.74 5.35
CA ILE A 283 33.90 18.80 4.25
C ILE A 283 34.84 17.60 4.35
N GLY A 284 36.13 17.82 4.63
CA GLY A 284 37.10 16.73 4.81
C GLY A 284 36.72 15.78 5.93
N ALA A 285 36.28 16.30 7.09
CA ALA A 285 35.79 15.49 8.20
C ALA A 285 34.53 14.69 7.84
N ALA A 286 33.62 15.29 7.07
CA ALA A 286 32.43 14.60 6.58
C ALA A 286 32.77 13.50 5.56
N ILE A 287 33.80 13.68 4.74
CA ILE A 287 34.28 12.64 3.82
C ILE A 287 34.93 11.49 4.60
N ALA A 288 35.75 11.82 5.60
CA ALA A 288 36.39 10.82 6.46
C ALA A 288 35.37 9.92 7.19
N SER A 289 34.20 10.47 7.55
CA SER A 289 33.15 9.71 8.24
C SER A 289 32.41 8.71 7.33
N PHE A 290 32.55 8.79 6.01
CA PHE A 290 32.01 7.78 5.09
C PHE A 290 32.75 6.44 5.18
N GLY A 291 33.94 6.41 5.80
CA GLY A 291 34.74 5.19 5.98
C GLY A 291 35.48 4.76 4.71
N LYS A 292 36.67 4.17 4.90
CA LYS A 292 37.57 3.72 3.82
C LYS A 292 36.98 2.60 2.95
N GLU A 293 35.97 1.88 3.46
CA GLU A 293 35.32 0.75 2.79
C GLU A 293 34.11 1.17 1.93
N SER A 294 33.77 2.46 1.89
CA SER A 294 32.63 2.92 1.11
C SER A 294 32.94 2.93 -0.40
N ASP A 295 32.08 2.28 -1.19
CA ASP A 295 32.15 2.30 -2.66
C ASP A 295 31.54 3.57 -3.25
N VAL A 296 31.63 4.67 -2.50
CA VAL A 296 30.98 5.95 -2.80
C VAL A 296 31.94 6.84 -3.59
N ASN A 297 31.47 7.36 -4.72
CA ASN A 297 32.15 8.44 -5.44
C ASN A 297 31.83 9.76 -4.75
N VAL A 298 32.84 10.53 -4.39
CA VAL A 298 32.65 11.82 -3.71
C VAL A 298 32.99 12.95 -4.67
N TYR A 299 32.05 13.88 -4.85
CA TYR A 299 32.26 15.10 -5.60
C TYR A 299 32.29 16.27 -4.62
N VAL A 300 33.25 17.17 -4.75
CA VAL A 300 33.32 18.40 -3.96
C VAL A 300 33.10 19.58 -4.89
N LEU A 301 31.96 20.25 -4.76
CA LEU A 301 31.64 21.45 -5.53
C LEU A 301 32.06 22.69 -4.74
N CYS A 302 33.02 23.43 -5.27
CA CYS A 302 33.54 24.66 -4.67
C CYS A 302 33.79 25.74 -5.74
N GLY A 303 33.93 27.00 -5.31
CA GLY A 303 34.26 28.10 -6.22
C GLY A 303 35.68 27.97 -6.81
N ASP A 304 35.90 28.52 -8.01
CA ASP A 304 37.20 28.44 -8.69
C ASP A 304 38.36 28.99 -7.83
N ALA A 305 38.09 30.06 -7.07
CA ALA A 305 39.08 30.72 -6.22
C ALA A 305 39.56 29.85 -5.04
N VAL A 306 38.82 28.81 -4.66
CA VAL A 306 39.13 27.93 -3.51
C VAL A 306 39.52 26.51 -3.94
N LYS A 307 39.47 26.18 -5.23
CA LYS A 307 39.76 24.82 -5.77
C LYS A 307 41.10 24.27 -5.27
N ASP A 308 42.15 25.08 -5.31
CA ASP A 308 43.49 24.63 -4.94
C ASP A 308 43.66 24.48 -3.42
N ARG A 309 42.98 25.31 -2.62
CA ARG A 309 42.89 25.11 -1.16
C ARG A 309 42.24 23.78 -0.82
N TYR A 310 41.14 23.43 -1.49
CA TYR A 310 40.47 22.15 -1.32
C TYR A 310 41.35 20.97 -1.70
N LYS A 311 42.09 21.06 -2.82
CA LYS A 311 43.03 20.00 -3.23
C LYS A 311 44.08 19.72 -2.16
N VAL A 312 44.70 20.77 -1.61
CA VAL A 312 45.74 20.64 -0.58
C VAL A 312 45.14 20.09 0.72
N ALA A 313 44.09 20.73 1.22
CA ALA A 313 43.48 20.33 2.50
C ALA A 313 42.93 18.90 2.48
N LEU A 314 42.28 18.48 1.39
CA LEU A 314 41.77 17.10 1.29
C LEU A 314 42.88 16.08 1.13
N ALA A 315 43.97 16.41 0.42
CA ALA A 315 45.14 15.54 0.33
C ALA A 315 45.80 15.34 1.70
N ASP A 316 45.92 16.42 2.49
CA ASP A 316 46.48 16.38 3.84
C ASP A 316 45.60 15.59 4.82
N LEU A 317 44.27 15.78 4.76
CA LEU A 317 43.32 15.14 5.69
C LEU A 317 43.04 13.67 5.38
N LEU A 318 43.00 13.30 4.10
CA LEU A 318 42.52 12.00 3.64
C LEU A 318 43.62 11.11 3.05
N GLY A 319 44.81 11.68 2.78
CA GLY A 319 45.93 11.01 2.14
C GLY A 319 45.79 10.89 0.62
N HIS A 320 46.90 10.61 -0.06
CA HIS A 320 46.97 10.54 -1.54
C HIS A 320 46.27 9.32 -2.17
N GLU A 321 45.74 8.37 -1.39
CA GLU A 321 45.09 7.15 -1.90
C GLU A 321 43.58 7.33 -2.23
N GLY A 322 43.04 8.53 -2.04
CA GLY A 322 41.62 8.87 -2.24
C GLY A 322 41.15 8.98 -3.70
N SER A 323 41.41 7.97 -4.53
CA SER A 323 41.06 7.91 -5.97
C SER A 323 39.57 8.10 -6.33
N LYS A 324 38.68 8.23 -5.33
CA LYS A 324 37.23 8.41 -5.51
C LYS A 324 36.74 9.84 -5.24
N ILE A 325 37.62 10.80 -4.97
CA ILE A 325 37.25 12.21 -4.71
C ILE A 325 37.53 13.06 -5.95
N LYS A 326 36.50 13.72 -6.48
CA LYS A 326 36.60 14.65 -7.62
C LYS A 326 36.21 16.05 -7.18
N ILE A 327 37.10 17.03 -7.36
CA ILE A 327 36.82 18.43 -7.06
C ILE A 327 36.29 19.11 -8.33
N CYS A 328 35.05 19.58 -8.26
CA CYS A 328 34.35 20.26 -9.33
C CYS A 328 34.24 21.75 -9.02
N THR A 329 34.26 22.56 -10.08
CA THR A 329 33.94 23.99 -9.98
C THR A 329 32.89 24.37 -11.03
N PRO A 330 32.19 25.51 -10.86
CA PRO A 330 31.15 25.94 -11.79
C PRO A 330 31.64 26.02 -13.24
N ASN A 331 32.87 26.48 -13.46
CA ASN A 331 33.38 26.84 -14.78
C ASN A 331 34.26 25.76 -15.46
N THR A 332 34.66 24.69 -14.77
CA THR A 332 35.63 23.72 -15.34
C THR A 332 34.94 22.49 -15.96
N GLU A 333 35.12 22.21 -17.25
CA GLU A 333 34.58 21.02 -17.97
C GLU A 333 35.31 19.69 -17.66
N GLU A 334 35.86 19.51 -16.47
CA GLU A 334 36.59 18.29 -16.10
C GLU A 334 35.63 17.19 -15.60
N MET A 335 34.94 16.50 -16.51
CA MET A 335 34.51 15.11 -16.28
C MET A 335 34.84 14.27 -17.52
N GLU A 336 35.94 13.52 -17.45
CA GLU A 336 36.10 12.34 -18.30
C GLU A 336 34.90 11.42 -18.07
N ALA A 337 34.21 11.10 -19.17
CA ALA A 337 33.06 10.21 -19.16
C ALA A 337 33.42 8.88 -18.49
N PRO A 338 32.52 8.28 -17.70
CA PRO A 338 32.73 6.91 -17.24
C PRO A 338 32.83 6.02 -18.48
N VAL A 339 33.95 5.31 -18.60
CA VAL A 339 34.17 4.26 -19.61
C VAL A 339 33.02 3.26 -19.46
N ARG A 340 32.32 3.02 -20.57
CA ARG A 340 31.11 2.20 -20.67
C ARG A 340 31.31 0.75 -20.25
#